data_AF-A0A5E7YUP7-F1
#
_entry.id   AF-A0A5E7YUP7-F1
#
_cell.length_a   1.000
_cell.length_b   1.000
_cell.length_c   1.000
_cell.angle_alpha   90.00
_cell.angle_beta   90.00
_cell.angle_gamma   90.00
#
_symmetry.space_group_name_H-M   'P 1'
#
loop_
_entity.id
_entity.type
_entity.pdbx_description
1 polymer ?
#
loop_
_entity_poly.entity_id
_entity_poly.type
_entity_poly.pdbx_seq_one_letter_code
_entity_poly.pdbx_strand_id
1 'polypeptide(L)'
;MFKPNRTTFIALVVLDDAIRKLQSDGSLKPPQHGVRLAMAYLYSTCLSKNREPFDSLWLTLLGRDRHPPDFRVTWAGTQFARICQDIGVKQNIDFDAAMARIRARGQSAR
;
A
#
# COMPACT_ATOMS: atom_id res chain seq x y z
N MET A 1 6.04 -19.69 -7.99
CA MET A 1 5.65 -18.33 -8.42
C MET A 1 4.24 -18.05 -7.89
N PHE A 2 4.11 -17.37 -6.74
CA PHE A 2 2.81 -17.06 -6.16
C PHE A 2 2.24 -15.83 -6.87
N LYS A 3 1.26 -16.01 -7.75
CA LYS A 3 0.44 -14.88 -8.20
C LYS A 3 -0.45 -14.49 -7.02
N PRO A 4 -0.49 -13.21 -6.59
CA PRO A 4 -1.44 -12.79 -5.57
C PRO A 4 -2.85 -13.16 -6.03
N ASN A 5 -3.66 -13.70 -5.11
CA ASN A 5 -5.07 -13.88 -5.41
C ASN A 5 -5.70 -12.48 -5.67
N ARG A 6 -6.87 -12.47 -6.32
CA ARG A 6 -7.52 -11.22 -6.74
C ARG A 6 -7.71 -10.23 -5.59
N THR A 7 -8.05 -10.70 -4.40
CA THR A 7 -8.29 -9.85 -3.23
C THR A 7 -7.00 -9.24 -2.70
N THR A 8 -5.93 -10.03 -2.59
CA THR A 8 -4.57 -9.54 -2.27
C THR A 8 -4.13 -8.47 -3.26
N PHE A 9 -4.31 -8.72 -4.56
CA PHE A 9 -3.95 -7.74 -5.58
C PHE A 9 -4.73 -6.42 -5.43
N ILE A 10 -6.04 -6.47 -5.21
CA ILE A 10 -6.87 -5.27 -4.98
C ILE A 10 -6.40 -4.52 -3.74
N ALA A 11 -6.13 -5.21 -2.63
CA ALA A 11 -5.67 -4.57 -1.40
C ALA A 11 -4.31 -3.87 -1.60
N LEU A 12 -3.39 -4.48 -2.36
CA LEU A 12 -2.11 -3.86 -2.71
C LEU A 12 -2.28 -2.62 -3.59
N VAL A 13 -3.19 -2.66 -4.57
CA VAL A 13 -3.53 -1.48 -5.39
C VAL A 13 -4.04 -0.33 -4.52
N VAL A 14 -4.89 -0.62 -3.54
CA VAL A 14 -5.41 0.40 -2.61
C VAL A 14 -4.30 1.05 -1.79
N LEU A 15 -3.32 0.27 -1.32
CA LEU A 15 -2.17 0.82 -0.59
C LEU A 15 -1.25 1.65 -1.49
N ASP A 16 -0.92 1.18 -2.69
CA ASP A 16 -0.09 1.96 -3.63
C ASP A 16 -0.76 3.28 -4.03
N ASP A 17 -2.08 3.28 -4.26
CA ASP A 17 -2.82 4.51 -4.54
C ASP A 17 -2.75 5.50 -3.36
N ALA A 18 -2.85 4.99 -2.12
CA ALA A 18 -2.69 5.82 -0.93
C ALA A 18 -1.28 6.41 -0.81
N ILE A 19 -0.23 5.64 -1.14
CA ILE A 19 1.16 6.11 -1.14
C ILE A 19 1.38 7.18 -2.22
N ARG A 20 0.75 7.04 -3.39
CA ARG A 20 0.83 8.06 -4.45
C ARG A 20 0.10 9.34 -4.08
N LYS A 21 -1.06 9.23 -3.44
CA LYS A 21 -1.80 10.40 -2.91
C LYS A 21 -1.00 11.16 -1.88
N LEU A 22 -0.16 10.48 -1.11
CA LEU A 22 0.78 11.15 -0.20
C LEU A 22 1.73 12.11 -0.95
N GLN A 23 2.11 11.77 -2.19
CA GLN A 23 2.96 12.61 -3.05
C GLN A 23 2.21 13.81 -3.66
N SER A 24 0.96 13.63 -4.10
CA SER A 24 0.19 14.68 -4.79
C SER A 24 -0.66 15.55 -3.86
N ASP A 25 -1.32 14.92 -2.90
CA ASP A 25 -2.40 15.52 -2.08
C ASP A 25 -1.97 15.70 -0.61
N GLY A 26 -0.80 15.14 -0.24
CA GLY A 26 -0.29 15.14 1.12
C GLY A 26 -0.93 14.06 2.01
N SER A 27 -0.81 14.24 3.32
CA SER A 27 -1.29 13.24 4.30
C SER A 27 -2.77 12.92 4.15
N LEU A 28 -3.12 11.64 4.30
CA LEU A 28 -4.50 11.18 4.27
C LEU A 28 -5.33 11.83 5.38
N LYS A 29 -6.50 12.35 5.00
CA LYS A 29 -7.51 12.86 5.93
C LYS A 29 -8.53 11.76 6.23
N PRO A 30 -8.75 11.38 7.50
CA PRO A 30 -9.80 10.42 7.87
C PRO A 30 -11.21 10.93 7.48
N PRO A 31 -12.16 10.02 7.17
CA PRO A 31 -12.04 8.56 7.22
C PRO A 31 -11.50 7.94 5.92
N GLN A 32 -10.65 6.91 6.04
CA GLN A 32 -10.05 6.16 4.93
C GLN A 32 -10.40 4.67 5.03
N HIS A 33 -11.69 4.35 4.96
CA HIS A 33 -12.20 2.99 5.18
C HIS A 33 -11.59 1.95 4.25
N GLY A 34 -11.38 2.29 2.97
CA GLY A 34 -10.75 1.40 1.99
C GLY A 34 -9.32 1.03 2.37
N VAL A 35 -8.50 2.01 2.76
CA VAL A 35 -7.12 1.78 3.20
C VAL A 35 -7.10 0.91 4.47
N ARG A 36 -7.94 1.23 5.46
CA ARG A 36 -8.04 0.44 6.70
C ARG A 36 -8.43 -1.01 6.43
N LEU A 37 -9.40 -1.25 5.56
CA LEU A 37 -9.85 -2.60 5.20
C LEU A 37 -8.76 -3.36 4.45
N ALA A 38 -8.07 -2.71 3.51
CA ALA A 38 -6.95 -3.30 2.77
C ALA A 38 -5.81 -3.71 3.72
N MET A 39 -5.44 -2.84 4.67
CA MET A 39 -4.41 -3.15 5.67
C MET A 39 -4.82 -4.32 6.57
N ALA A 40 -6.05 -4.33 7.07
CA ALA A 40 -6.55 -5.41 7.92
C ALA A 40 -6.57 -6.75 7.18
N TYR A 41 -6.99 -6.76 5.91
CA TYR A 41 -6.95 -7.94 5.06
C TYR A 41 -5.52 -8.43 4.84
N LEU A 42 -4.59 -7.55 4.44
CA LEU A 42 -3.21 -7.93 4.18
C LEU A 42 -2.52 -8.45 5.45
N TYR A 43 -2.81 -7.85 6.61
CA TYR A 43 -2.32 -8.33 7.90
C TYR A 43 -2.86 -9.73 8.24
N SER A 44 -4.13 -10.02 7.95
CA SER A 44 -4.69 -11.35 8.21
C SER A 44 -4.00 -12.44 7.37
N THR A 45 -3.59 -12.09 6.15
CA THR A 45 -2.82 -12.97 5.23
C THR A 45 -1.32 -13.01 5.51
N CYS A 46 -0.83 -12.18 6.42
CA CYS A 46 0.59 -12.08 6.75
C CYS A 46 1.07 -13.32 7.51
N LEU A 47 2.16 -13.94 7.04
CA LEU A 47 2.74 -15.16 7.62
C LEU A 47 3.53 -14.87 8.91
N SER A 48 4.27 -13.75 8.92
CA SER A 48 5.10 -13.32 10.06
C SER A 48 4.27 -12.90 11.28
N LYS A 49 3.00 -12.53 11.07
CA LYS A 49 2.15 -11.82 12.04
C LYS A 49 2.81 -10.55 12.60
N ASN A 50 3.82 -10.02 11.91
CA ASN A 50 4.44 -8.77 12.29
C ASN A 50 3.53 -7.60 11.90
N ARG A 51 3.10 -6.84 12.91
CA ARG A 51 2.23 -5.69 12.74
C ARG A 51 3.00 -4.40 12.44
N GLU A 52 4.29 -4.35 12.76
CA GLU A 52 5.11 -3.14 12.67
C GLU A 52 5.08 -2.47 11.28
N PRO A 53 5.23 -3.18 10.14
CA PRO A 53 5.20 -2.54 8.83
C PRO A 53 3.84 -1.90 8.52
N PHE A 54 2.76 -2.50 9.03
CA PHE A 54 1.41 -2.00 8.86
C PHE A 54 1.20 -0.73 9.70
N ASP A 55 1.50 -0.77 10.99
CA ASP A 55 1.33 0.41 11.85
C ASP A 55 2.22 1.57 11.38
N SER A 56 3.47 1.29 10.98
CA SER A 56 4.39 2.28 10.42
C SER A 56 3.87 2.90 9.13
N LEU A 57 3.39 2.08 8.18
CA LEU A 57 2.78 2.58 6.94
C LEU A 57 1.55 3.46 7.25
N TRP A 58 0.69 3.04 8.18
CA TRP A 58 -0.50 3.80 8.55
C TRP A 58 -0.17 5.18 9.14
N LEU A 59 0.79 5.23 10.07
CA LEU A 59 1.25 6.50 10.66
C LEU A 59 1.84 7.43 9.60
N THR A 60 2.61 6.88 8.68
CA THR A 60 3.23 7.62 7.56
C THR A 60 2.18 8.20 6.62
N LEU A 61 1.18 7.40 6.25
CA LEU A 61 0.07 7.85 5.39
C LEU A 61 -0.76 8.95 6.06
N LEU A 62 -0.91 8.93 7.39
CA LEU A 62 -1.54 10.00 8.15
C LEU A 62 -0.64 11.21 8.40
N GLY A 63 0.65 11.12 8.04
CA GLY A 63 1.67 12.11 8.37
C GLY A 63 1.87 12.34 9.87
N ARG A 64 1.59 11.30 10.67
CA ARG A 64 1.75 11.27 12.14
C ARG A 64 3.04 10.58 12.57
N ASP A 65 3.82 10.14 11.61
CA ASP A 65 5.17 9.66 11.79
C ASP A 65 6.13 10.82 12.07
N ARG A 66 7.35 10.48 12.49
CA ARG A 66 8.40 11.47 12.79
C ARG A 66 9.19 11.88 11.54
N HIS A 67 8.86 11.35 10.36
CA HIS A 67 9.64 11.63 9.17
C HIS A 67 9.26 12.97 8.51
N PRO A 68 10.25 13.67 7.94
CA PRO A 68 10.03 14.86 7.11
C PRO A 68 9.06 14.59 5.95
N PRO A 69 8.19 15.55 5.57
CA PRO A 69 7.18 15.34 4.52
C PRO A 69 7.74 14.80 3.19
N ASP A 70 8.90 15.28 2.78
CA ASP A 70 9.66 14.88 1.60
C ASP A 70 10.17 13.43 1.66
N PHE A 71 10.35 12.89 2.87
CA PHE A 71 10.80 11.51 3.07
C PHE A 71 9.66 10.49 3.19
N ARG A 72 8.43 10.94 3.47
CA ARG A 72 7.31 10.03 3.78
C ARG A 72 6.94 9.12 2.63
N VAL A 73 7.02 9.58 1.38
CA VAL A 73 6.71 8.76 0.20
C VAL A 73 7.68 7.59 0.08
N THR A 74 8.98 7.88 0.20
CA THR A 74 10.05 6.87 0.19
C THR A 74 9.89 5.88 1.35
N TRP A 75 9.58 6.38 2.54
CA TRP A 75 9.37 5.55 3.72
C TRP A 75 8.13 4.65 3.60
N ALA A 76 7.01 5.19 3.11
CA ALA A 76 5.80 4.44 2.86
C ALA A 76 6.03 3.35 1.79
N GLY A 77 6.80 3.65 0.74
CA GLY A 77 7.25 2.67 -0.25
C GLY A 77 8.08 1.54 0.38
N THR A 78 8.95 1.85 1.33
CA THR A 78 9.75 0.86 2.06
C THR A 78 8.87 -0.09 2.88
N GLN A 79 7.89 0.44 3.61
CA GLN A 79 6.96 -0.40 4.36
C GLN A 79 6.06 -1.24 3.45
N PHE A 80 5.65 -0.68 2.30
CA PHE A 80 4.89 -1.42 1.29
C PHE A 80 5.67 -2.60 0.71
N ALA A 81 6.96 -2.43 0.42
CA ALA A 81 7.83 -3.52 -0.02
C ALA A 81 7.96 -4.64 1.02
N ARG A 82 8.12 -4.27 2.30
CA ARG A 82 8.13 -5.22 3.42
C ARG A 82 6.82 -6.00 3.52
N ILE A 83 5.68 -5.32 3.45
CA ILE A 83 4.35 -5.97 3.45
C ILE A 83 4.23 -6.96 2.29
N CYS A 84 4.65 -6.59 1.08
CA CYS A 84 4.61 -7.48 -0.08
C CYS A 84 5.46 -8.75 0.14
N GLN A 85 6.67 -8.60 0.67
CA GLN A 85 7.54 -9.73 1.00
C GLN A 85 6.88 -10.65 2.04
N ASP A 86 6.33 -10.09 3.12
CA ASP A 86 5.73 -10.82 4.24
C ASP A 86 4.48 -11.62 3.85
N ILE A 87 3.72 -11.16 2.84
CA ILE A 87 2.55 -11.87 2.29
C ILE A 87 2.92 -12.78 1.09
N GLY A 88 4.20 -12.92 0.77
CA GLY A 88 4.70 -13.79 -0.31
C GLY A 88 4.51 -13.24 -1.73
N VAL A 89 4.31 -11.93 -1.89
CA VAL A 89 4.18 -11.25 -3.18
C VAL A 89 5.53 -10.68 -3.60
N LYS A 90 6.07 -11.19 -4.71
CA LYS A 90 7.30 -10.67 -5.30
C LYS A 90 7.00 -9.41 -6.10
N GLN A 91 7.59 -8.27 -5.70
CA GLN A 91 7.57 -7.03 -6.48
C GLN A 91 8.53 -7.17 -7.67
N ASN A 92 7.98 -7.55 -8.83
CA ASN A 92 8.70 -7.60 -10.10
C ASN A 92 8.10 -6.61 -11.09
N ILE A 93 8.78 -6.39 -12.21
CA ILE A 93 8.36 -5.46 -13.27
C ILE A 93 6.92 -5.76 -13.74
N ASP A 94 6.54 -7.03 -13.82
CA ASP A 94 5.18 -7.44 -14.20
C ASP A 94 4.12 -7.02 -13.18
N PHE A 95 4.43 -7.12 -11.89
CA PHE A 95 3.56 -6.70 -10.79
C PHE A 95 3.35 -5.18 -10.83
N ASP A 96 4.43 -4.42 -11.00
CA ASP A 96 4.37 -2.95 -11.09
C ASP A 96 3.59 -2.50 -12.33
N ALA A 97 3.79 -3.18 -13.47
CA ALA A 97 3.03 -2.95 -14.69
C ALA A 97 1.53 -3.29 -14.53
N ALA A 98 1.20 -4.39 -13.83
CA ALA A 98 -0.17 -4.77 -13.55
C ALA A 98 -0.89 -3.75 -12.65
N MET A 99 -0.21 -3.28 -11.61
CA MET A 99 -0.70 -2.22 -10.72
C MET A 99 -0.95 -0.93 -11.52
N ALA A 100 -0.03 -0.53 -12.39
CA ALA A 100 -0.17 0.64 -13.26
C ALA A 100 -1.38 0.55 -14.20
N ARG A 101 -1.61 -0.61 -14.83
CA ARG A 101 -2.74 -0.82 -15.75
C ARG A 101 -4.10 -0.70 -15.06
N ILE A 102 -4.24 -1.25 -13.85
CA ILE A 102 -5.51 -1.20 -13.11
C ILE A 102 -5.83 0.23 -12.69
N ARG A 103 -4.82 1.01 -12.27
CA ARG A 103 -4.99 2.43 -11.94
C ARG A 103 -5.50 3.24 -13.14
N ALA A 104 -4.89 3.08 -14.31
CA ALA A 104 -5.30 3.79 -15.53
C ALA A 104 -6.77 3.50 -15.90
N ARG A 105 -7.23 2.25 -15.71
CA ARG A 105 -8.63 1.88 -15.93
C ARG A 105 -9.60 2.49 -14.91
N GLY A 106 -9.17 2.66 -13.65
CA GLY A 106 -9.97 3.31 -12.61
C GLY A 106 -10.11 4.83 -12.80
N GLN A 107 -9.14 5.47 -13.47
CA GLN A 107 -9.18 6.90 -13.80
C GLN A 107 -10.03 7.20 -15.04
N SER A 108 -10.08 6.28 -16.01
CA SER A 108 -10.90 6.43 -17.23
C SER A 108 -12.41 6.23 -17.02
N ALA A 109 -12.83 5.81 -15.82
CA ALA A 109 -14.23 5.57 -15.47
C ALA A 109 -14.85 6.71 -14.64
N ARG A 110 -14.19 7.88 -14.61
CA ARG A 110 -14.68 9.13 -14.00
C ARG A 110 -14.64 10.24 -15.04
#